data_AF-A0A0R1GTQ5-F1
#
_entry.id   AF-A0A0R1GTQ5-F1
#
_cell.length_a   1.000
_cell.length_b   1.000
_cell.length_c   1.000
_cell.angle_alpha   90.00
_cell.angle_beta   90.00
_cell.angle_gamma   90.00
#
_symmetry.space_group_name_H-M   'P 1'
#
loop_
_entity.id
_entity.type
_entity.pdbx_description
1 polymer ?
#
loop_
_entity_poly.entity_id
_entity_poly.type
_entity_poly.pdbx_seq_one_letter_code
_entity_poly.pdbx_strand_id
1 'polypeptide(L)' 'MTKRFLKEHHINYEEKNINSDPDAITYLKSLGFKSVPVVFPKDENPIVGFRPEQLKGLVK' A
#
# COMPACT_ATOMS: atom_id res chain seq x y z
N MET A 1 9.43 -7.89 -0.78
CA MET A 1 10.14 -7.07 -1.80
C MET A 1 9.64 -5.63 -1.85
N THR A 2 8.35 -5.34 -1.62
CA THR A 2 7.81 -3.96 -1.47
C THR A 2 8.51 -3.12 -0.41
N LYS A 3 8.63 -3.67 0.80
CA LYS A 3 9.23 -3.01 1.96
C LYS A 3 10.70 -2.65 1.73
N ARG A 4 11.42 -3.50 0.98
CA ARG A 4 12.84 -3.31 0.68
C ARG A 4 13.03 -2.19 -0.34
N PHE A 5 12.17 -2.12 -1.35
CA PHE A 5 12.14 -1.03 -2.32
C PHE A 5 11.82 0.33 -1.68
N LEU A 6 10.77 0.41 -0.85
CA LEU A 6 10.43 1.64 -0.11
C LEU A 6 11.56 2.08 0.83
N LYS A 7 12.22 1.11 1.50
CA LYS A 7 13.34 1.38 2.42
C LYS A 7 14.61 1.83 1.68
N GLU A 8 14.94 1.23 0.54
CA GLU A 8 16.08 1.64 -0.31
C GLU A 8 15.86 3.03 -0.90
N HIS A 9 14.61 3.40 -1.18
CA HIS A 9 14.26 4.72 -1.69
C HIS A 9 13.95 5.76 -0.60
N HIS A 10 14.20 5.46 0.69
CA HIS A 10 13.92 6.36 1.82
C HIS A 10 12.47 6.88 1.87
N ILE A 11 11.52 6.10 1.33
CA ILE A 11 10.13 6.48 1.35
C ILE A 11 9.56 6.14 2.72
N ASN A 12 9.10 7.16 3.44
CA ASN A 12 8.33 6.97 4.65
C ASN A 12 7.03 6.25 4.30
N TYR A 13 6.87 5.01 4.78
CA TYR A 13 5.63 4.27 4.65
C TYR A 13 5.15 3.83 6.05
N GLU A 14 3.84 3.90 6.25
CA GLU A 14 3.20 3.30 7.41
C GLU A 14 2.61 1.96 7.02
N GLU A 15 2.98 0.93 7.78
CA GLU A 15 2.41 -0.40 7.61
C GLU A 15 1.19 -0.56 8.52
N LYS A 16 0.01 -0.49 7.94
CA LYS A 16 -1.25 -0.77 8.63
C LYS A 16 -1.61 -2.25 8.43
N ASN A 17 -1.56 -3.05 9.50
CA ASN A 17 -1.91 -4.47 9.42
C ASN A 17 -3.42 -4.66 9.58
N ILE A 18 -4.07 -5.14 8.51
CA ILE A 18 -5.50 -5.44 8.49
C ILE A 18 -5.92 -6.54 9.47
N ASN A 19 -4.99 -7.39 9.93
CA ASN A 19 -5.28 -8.41 10.94
C ASN A 19 -5.39 -7.82 12.34
N SER A 20 -4.74 -6.69 12.61
CA SER A 20 -4.82 -5.98 13.90
C SER A 20 -5.88 -4.89 13.89
N ASP A 21 -6.12 -4.24 12.74
CA ASP A 21 -7.14 -3.20 12.57
C ASP A 21 -8.30 -3.70 11.69
N PRO A 22 -9.42 -4.15 12.28
CA PRO A 22 -10.64 -4.48 11.52
C PRO A 22 -11.23 -3.27 10.77
N ASP A 23 -10.97 -2.05 11.23
CA ASP A 23 -11.29 -0.80 10.52
C ASP A 23 -10.59 -0.70 9.16
N ALA A 24 -9.35 -1.18 9.05
CA ALA A 24 -8.62 -1.17 7.78
C ALA A 24 -9.27 -2.14 6.77
N ILE A 25 -9.77 -3.30 7.22
CA ILE A 25 -10.55 -4.22 6.37
C ILE A 25 -11.84 -3.55 5.87
N THR A 26 -12.54 -2.85 6.77
CA THR A 26 -13.79 -2.17 6.45
C THR A 26 -13.55 -1.05 5.44
N TYR A 27 -12.49 -0.25 5.64
CA TYR A 27 -12.04 0.79 4.72
C TYR A 27 -11.70 0.22 3.34
N LEU A 28 -10.92 -0.85 3.29
CA LEU A 28 -10.57 -1.53 2.03
C LEU A 28 -11.80 -2.07 1.30
N LYS A 29 -12.73 -2.68 2.02
CA LYS A 29 -14.00 -3.15 1.44
C LYS A 29 -14.83 -2.00 0.91
N SER A 30 -14.90 -0.88 1.63
CA SER A 30 -15.61 0.33 1.20
C SER A 30 -15.04 0.92 -0.09
N LEU A 31 -13.72 0.79 -0.28
CA LEU A 31 -13.03 1.19 -1.51
C LEU A 31 -13.18 0.18 -2.65
N GLY A 32 -13.83 -0.96 -2.42
CA GLY A 32 -14.00 -2.03 -3.41
C GLY A 32 -12.76 -2.93 -3.55
N PHE A 33 -11.77 -2.79 -2.67
CA PHE A 33 -10.58 -3.63 -2.68
C PHE A 33 -10.87 -5.00 -2.06
N LYS A 34 -10.70 -6.04 -2.87
CA LYS A 34 -10.87 -7.45 -2.45
C LYS A 34 -9.56 -8.20 -2.28
N SER A 35 -8.42 -7.53 -2.49
CA SER A 35 -7.11 -8.15 -2.48
C SER A 35 -6.14 -7.32 -1.66
N VAL A 36 -5.27 -8.01 -0.92
CA VAL A 36 -4.24 -7.44 -0.06
C VAL A 36 -2.89 -8.05 -0.48
N PRO A 37 -1.76 -7.35 -0.32
CA PRO A 37 -1.56 -6.05 0.34
C PRO A 37 -2.04 -4.85 -0.50
N VAL A 38 -2.47 -3.76 0.14
CA VAL A 38 -2.83 -2.49 -0.54
C VAL A 38 -1.89 -1.38 -0.06
N VAL A 39 -1.37 -0.59 -0.99
CA VAL A 39 -0.49 0.54 -0.71
C VAL A 39 -1.25 1.82 -1.02
N PHE A 40 -1.34 2.72 -0.04
CA PHE A 40 -1.93 4.04 -0.20
C PHE A 40 -0.82 5.09 -0.30
N PRO A 41 -0.46 5.51 -1.52
CA PRO A 41 0.41 6.66 -1.71
C PRO A 41 -0.34 7.97 -1.43
N LYS A 42 0.40 8.98 -0.99
CA LYS A 42 -0.15 10.29 -0.60
C LYS A 42 -0.64 11.11 -1.82
N ASP A 43 0.03 10.93 -2.96
CA ASP A 43 -0.16 11.71 -4.19
C ASP A 43 -0.60 10.87 -5.40
N GLU A 44 -0.91 9.58 -5.20
CA GLU A 44 -1.23 8.68 -6.30
C GLU A 44 -2.42 7.78 -5.99
N ASN A 45 -2.83 6.97 -6.97
CA ASN A 45 -3.93 6.04 -6.78
C ASN A 45 -3.50 4.87 -5.88
N PRO A 46 -4.38 4.40 -4.97
CA PRO A 46 -4.13 3.21 -4.18
C PRO A 46 -3.81 1.98 -5.04
N ILE A 47 -2.71 1.33 -4.70
CA ILE A 47 -2.16 0.18 -5.42
C ILE A 47 -2.63 -1.08 -4.72
N VAL A 48 -3.35 -1.94 -5.44
CA VAL A 48 -3.84 -3.20 -4.93
C VAL A 48 -2.91 -4.33 -5.37
N GLY A 49 -2.42 -5.07 -4.39
CA GLY A 49 -1.46 -6.16 -4.57
C GLY A 49 -0.01 -5.68 -4.60
N PHE A 50 0.89 -6.61 -4.89
CA PHE A 50 2.30 -6.32 -5.04
C PHE A 50 2.62 -5.95 -6.50
N ARG A 51 2.58 -4.65 -6.82
CA ARG A 51 2.88 -4.13 -8.17
C ARG A 51 4.16 -3.30 -8.18
N PRO A 52 5.32 -3.90 -8.54
CA PRO A 52 6.61 -3.21 -8.51
C PRO A 52 6.68 -2.00 -9.47
N GLU A 53 5.92 -2.03 -10.57
CA GLU A 53 5.84 -0.93 -11.53
C GLU A 53 5.17 0.31 -10.94
N GLN A 54 4.09 0.14 -10.18
CA GLN A 54 3.40 1.26 -9.53
C GLN A 54 4.19 1.79 -8.33
N LEU A 55 4.85 0.90 -7.57
CA LEU A 55 5.78 1.30 -6.51
C LEU A 55 6.94 2.15 -7.02
N LYS A 56 7.43 1.88 -8.24
CA LYS A 56 8.43 2.73 -8.91
C LYS A 56 7.88 4.12 -9.27
N GLY A 57 6.60 4.24 -9.61
CA GLY A 57 5.95 5.52 -9.90
C GLY A 57 5.90 6.46 -8.69
N LEU A 58 5.80 5.88 -7.50
CA LEU A 58 5.79 6.59 -6.22
C LEU A 58 7.14 7.17 -5.80
N VAL A 59 8.22 6.71 -6.43
CA VAL A 59 9.56 7.25 -6.23
C VAL A 59 9.83 8.29 -7.31
N LYS A 60 9.43 9.54 -7.08
CA LYS A 60 9.88 10.67 -7.89
C LYS A 60 10.80 11.57 -7.08
#